data_AF-A0A0F7SJ63-F1
#
_entry.id   AF-A0A0F7SJ63-F1
#
_cell.length_a   1.000
_cell.length_b   1.000
_cell.length_c   1.000
_cell.angle_alpha   90.00
_cell.angle_beta   90.00
_cell.angle_gamma   90.00
#
_symmetry.space_group_name_H-M   'P 1'
#
loop_
_entity.id
_entity.type
_entity.pdbx_description
1 polymer ?
#
loop_
_entity_poly.entity_id
_entity_poly.type
_entity_poly.pdbx_seq_one_letter_code
_entity_poly.pdbx_strand_id
1 'polypeptide(L)'
;MFPFQTVRSSRALHTILTSSSHSLPLRPIPPLQSHFVPFFLSRPFSSSRSNESVSSPGSGHAERASRRKAKLLEKEKNKANTSEGKRKLQSELDRKRLRAEEASKKKQLDEDMYYRVKSTWQIARERDLKRRERERRIQEEAKAKAEEEPEFQETNDTCQPQRSPAEEKKARQYQKLLNAKMNKARRIQQRVQAEEARQHLQDMMARAAAELYKNRVKERAGRSHHKIHDPDSHYRTLRIPLDGLTTFPTDSDIKQAWRERMKVCHPDIVGGSTELAAKVNLAADLLADEQRRQAYQRKGALLRGGGYR
;
A
#
# COMPACT_ATOMS: atom_id res chain seq x y z
N MET A 1 -58.57 -27.56 11.48
CA MET A 1 -57.77 -28.78 11.70
C MET A 1 -57.03 -29.09 10.42
N PHE A 2 -55.71 -28.86 10.39
CA PHE A 2 -54.87 -29.11 9.22
C PHE A 2 -53.96 -30.32 9.49
N PRO A 3 -53.89 -31.32 8.60
CA PRO A 3 -52.94 -32.41 8.77
C PRO A 3 -51.55 -31.96 8.31
N PHE A 4 -50.60 -31.94 9.24
CA PHE A 4 -49.18 -31.80 8.93
C PHE A 4 -48.66 -33.10 8.32
N GLN A 5 -48.32 -33.06 7.03
CA GLN A 5 -47.60 -34.13 6.36
C GLN A 5 -46.15 -34.16 6.82
N THR A 6 -45.73 -35.34 7.26
CA THR A 6 -44.36 -35.68 7.67
C THR A 6 -43.53 -35.99 6.42
N VAL A 7 -42.57 -35.14 6.07
CA VAL A 7 -41.57 -35.46 5.03
C VAL A 7 -40.33 -36.01 5.70
N ARG A 8 -40.16 -37.34 5.62
CA ARG A 8 -38.88 -38.02 5.81
C ARG A 8 -37.96 -37.63 4.65
N SER A 9 -36.82 -37.02 4.93
CA SER A 9 -35.72 -36.90 3.97
C SER A 9 -34.53 -37.73 4.44
N SER A 10 -34.10 -38.60 3.54
CA SER A 10 -33.06 -39.61 3.72
C SER A 10 -31.74 -39.14 3.12
N ARG A 11 -30.66 -39.52 3.80
CA ARG A 11 -29.36 -39.99 3.25
C ARG A 11 -28.38 -39.05 2.53
N ALA A 12 -27.12 -39.29 2.92
CA ALA A 12 -25.84 -39.22 2.19
C ALA A 12 -25.27 -37.80 1.97
N LEU A 13 -23.99 -37.51 2.18
CA LEU A 13 -22.77 -38.24 1.82
C LEU A 13 -21.63 -37.93 2.80
N HIS A 14 -20.90 -38.96 3.24
CA HIS A 14 -19.57 -38.80 3.85
C HIS A 14 -18.53 -38.85 2.73
N THR A 15 -17.87 -37.73 2.45
CA THR A 15 -16.70 -37.68 1.55
C THR A 15 -15.45 -37.54 2.41
N ILE A 16 -14.64 -38.60 2.41
CA ILE A 16 -13.32 -38.66 3.04
C ILE A 16 -12.33 -38.00 2.07
N LEU A 17 -11.71 -36.89 2.47
CA LEU A 17 -10.56 -36.30 1.77
C LEU A 17 -9.28 -36.67 2.53
N THR A 18 -8.60 -37.70 2.05
CA THR A 18 -7.20 -37.99 2.37
C THR A 18 -6.31 -37.10 1.50
N SER A 19 -5.73 -36.05 2.08
CA SER A 19 -4.68 -35.25 1.43
C SER A 19 -3.32 -35.93 1.63
N SER A 20 -2.80 -36.49 0.54
CA SER A 20 -1.45 -37.04 0.43
C SER A 20 -0.44 -35.88 0.32
N SER A 21 0.55 -35.91 1.20
CA SER A 21 1.73 -35.06 1.20
C SER A 21 2.67 -35.43 0.06
N HIS A 22 2.95 -34.49 -0.85
CA HIS A 22 4.06 -34.58 -1.81
C HIS A 22 5.04 -33.45 -1.52
N SER A 23 6.12 -33.79 -0.82
CA SER A 23 7.30 -32.96 -0.64
C SER A 23 8.15 -32.99 -1.92
N LEU A 24 8.23 -31.85 -2.62
CA LEU A 24 9.15 -31.68 -3.74
C LEU A 24 10.57 -31.39 -3.23
N PRO A 25 11.62 -31.97 -3.84
CA PRO A 25 13.00 -31.72 -3.43
C PRO A 25 13.47 -30.32 -3.87
N LEU A 26 13.92 -29.54 -2.89
CA LEU A 26 14.58 -28.25 -3.08
C LEU A 26 15.92 -28.45 -3.78
N ARG A 27 16.10 -27.83 -4.95
CA ARG A 27 17.40 -27.71 -5.62
C ARG A 27 18.27 -26.66 -4.93
N PRO A 28 19.59 -26.91 -4.77
CA PRO A 28 20.51 -25.94 -4.19
C PRO A 28 20.76 -24.76 -5.15
N ILE A 29 20.75 -23.56 -4.59
CA ILE A 29 21.08 -22.30 -5.26
C ILE A 29 22.61 -22.16 -5.29
N PRO A 30 23.25 -21.92 -6.45
CA PRO A 30 24.70 -21.70 -6.49
C PRO A 30 25.08 -20.32 -5.93
N PRO A 31 26.28 -20.17 -5.34
CA PRO A 31 26.74 -18.92 -4.76
C PRO A 31 27.07 -17.89 -5.84
N LEU A 32 26.54 -16.67 -5.67
CA LEU A 32 26.88 -15.50 -6.49
C LEU A 32 28.30 -15.06 -6.15
N GLN A 33 29.22 -15.24 -7.11
CA GLN A 33 30.56 -14.66 -7.07
C GLN A 33 30.48 -13.15 -7.29
N SER A 34 30.90 -12.38 -6.28
CA SER A 34 31.03 -10.93 -6.34
C SER A 34 32.37 -10.56 -6.98
N HIS A 35 32.37 -10.24 -8.27
CA HIS A 35 33.51 -9.56 -8.89
C HIS A 35 33.44 -8.06 -8.56
N PHE A 36 34.22 -7.66 -7.57
CA PHE A 36 34.52 -6.27 -7.25
C PHE A 36 35.68 -5.83 -8.15
N VAL A 37 35.43 -4.91 -9.08
CA VAL A 37 36.48 -4.26 -9.88
C VAL A 37 36.57 -2.80 -9.43
N PRO A 38 37.70 -2.34 -8.87
CA PRO A 38 37.91 -0.93 -8.66
C PRO A 38 38.53 -0.34 -9.93
N PHE A 39 37.86 0.64 -10.55
CA PHE A 39 38.49 1.49 -11.56
C PHE A 39 38.54 2.93 -11.04
N PHE A 40 39.70 3.25 -10.47
CA PHE A 40 40.22 4.61 -10.41
C PHE A 40 40.41 5.11 -11.84
N LEU A 41 40.00 6.35 -12.14
CA LEU A 41 40.72 7.23 -13.07
C LEU A 41 40.29 8.68 -12.80
N SER A 42 41.09 9.34 -11.99
CA SER A 42 41.14 10.79 -11.84
C SER A 42 41.48 11.43 -13.18
N ARG A 43 40.69 12.43 -13.59
CA ARG A 43 41.02 13.32 -14.71
C ARG A 43 41.09 14.75 -14.20
N PRO A 44 42.26 15.41 -14.23
CA PRO A 44 42.34 16.83 -13.88
C PRO A 44 41.81 17.64 -15.06
N PHE A 45 40.71 18.36 -14.86
CA PHE A 45 40.21 19.31 -15.85
C PHE A 45 40.96 20.63 -15.66
N SER A 46 42.06 20.76 -16.40
CA SER A 46 42.74 22.03 -16.63
C SER A 46 41.91 22.84 -17.61
N SER A 47 41.45 24.03 -17.21
CA SER A 47 40.87 25.02 -18.11
C SER A 47 41.29 26.40 -17.66
N SER A 48 42.46 26.82 -18.15
CA SER A 48 42.84 28.21 -18.32
C SER A 48 41.74 28.92 -19.13
N ARG A 49 40.91 29.71 -18.47
CA ARG A 49 39.92 30.58 -19.12
C ARG A 49 40.50 31.98 -19.17
N SER A 50 40.90 32.38 -20.37
CA SER A 50 41.27 33.74 -20.73
C SER A 50 40.15 34.71 -20.35
N ASN A 51 40.53 35.76 -19.61
CA ASN A 51 39.71 36.94 -19.38
C ASN A 51 39.62 37.73 -20.69
N GLU A 52 38.58 37.47 -21.49
CA GLU A 52 38.12 38.45 -22.47
C GLU A 52 37.12 39.39 -21.78
N SER A 53 37.58 40.62 -21.57
CA SER A 53 36.79 41.77 -21.20
C SER A 53 35.77 42.07 -22.31
N VAL A 54 34.56 41.53 -22.16
CA VAL A 54 33.42 41.88 -23.02
C VAL A 54 32.87 43.23 -22.56
N SER A 55 33.07 44.20 -23.43
CA SER A 55 32.57 45.57 -23.37
C SER A 55 31.07 45.62 -23.05
N SER A 56 30.71 46.45 -22.06
CA SER A 56 29.33 46.78 -21.66
C SER A 56 28.39 47.02 -22.84
N PRO A 57 27.32 46.22 -23.01
CA PRO A 57 26.22 46.60 -23.89
C PRO A 57 25.42 47.72 -23.23
N GLY A 58 25.30 48.84 -23.95
CA GLY A 58 24.75 50.11 -23.49
C GLY A 58 23.39 50.02 -22.77
N SER A 59 23.22 50.96 -21.84
CA SER A 59 22.12 51.12 -20.87
C SER A 59 20.69 51.25 -21.45
N GLY A 60 20.51 51.22 -22.78
CA GLY A 60 19.19 51.37 -23.42
C GLY A 60 18.32 50.10 -23.44
N HIS A 61 18.90 48.90 -23.31
CA HIS A 61 18.13 47.64 -23.37
C HIS A 61 17.37 47.35 -22.07
N ALA A 62 17.95 47.67 -20.91
CA ALA A 62 17.30 47.53 -19.62
C ALA A 62 16.08 48.46 -19.51
N GLU A 63 16.21 49.70 -20.01
CA GLU A 63 15.12 50.67 -19.97
C GLU A 63 13.97 50.28 -20.91
N ARG A 64 14.26 49.75 -22.11
CA ARG A 64 13.23 49.20 -23.01
C ARG A 64 12.52 47.98 -22.42
N ALA A 65 13.23 47.11 -21.71
CA ALA A 65 12.63 45.95 -21.03
C ALA A 65 11.70 46.39 -19.88
N SER A 66 12.13 47.36 -19.08
CA SER A 66 11.34 47.94 -17.99
C SER A 66 10.08 48.64 -18.50
N ARG A 67 10.18 49.44 -19.57
CA ARG A 67 9.00 50.09 -20.20
C ARG A 67 8.02 49.08 -20.80
N ARG A 68 8.50 47.96 -21.38
CA ARG A 68 7.63 46.88 -21.87
C ARG A 68 6.89 46.16 -20.74
N LYS A 69 7.56 45.88 -19.62
CA LYS A 69 6.91 45.31 -18.43
C LYS A 69 5.84 46.24 -17.84
N ALA A 70 6.14 47.54 -17.73
CA ALA A 70 5.17 48.53 -17.23
C ALA A 70 3.91 48.59 -18.10
N LYS A 71 4.05 48.60 -19.44
CA LYS A 71 2.90 48.59 -20.37
C LYS A 71 2.08 47.30 -20.32
N LEU A 72 2.71 46.16 -20.05
CA LEU A 72 1.99 44.89 -19.88
C LEU A 72 1.16 44.89 -18.58
N LEU A 73 1.73 45.37 -17.48
CA LEU A 73 1.02 45.52 -16.20
C LEU A 73 -0.16 46.48 -16.31
N GLU A 74 0.00 47.58 -17.04
CA GLU A 74 -1.08 48.54 -17.27
C GLU A 74 -2.21 47.94 -18.14
N LYS A 75 -1.86 47.16 -19.17
CA LYS A 75 -2.85 46.39 -19.96
C LYS A 75 -3.58 45.33 -19.12
N GLU A 76 -2.90 44.66 -18.19
CA GLU A 76 -3.53 43.70 -17.29
C GLU A 76 -4.47 44.37 -16.29
N LYS A 77 -4.07 45.53 -15.72
CA LYS A 77 -4.95 46.35 -14.88
C LYS A 77 -6.20 46.82 -15.63
N ASN A 78 -6.04 47.25 -16.88
CA ASN A 78 -7.17 47.68 -17.71
C ASN A 78 -8.10 46.51 -18.10
N LYS A 79 -7.55 45.30 -18.35
CA LYS A 79 -8.35 44.08 -18.54
C LYS A 79 -9.14 43.70 -17.29
N ALA A 80 -8.55 43.84 -16.10
CA ALA A 80 -9.23 43.57 -14.83
C ALA A 80 -10.42 44.52 -14.57
N ASN A 81 -10.37 45.75 -15.11
CA ASN A 81 -11.44 46.74 -14.95
C ASN A 81 -12.64 46.54 -15.89
N THR A 82 -12.53 45.69 -16.91
CA THR A 82 -13.68 45.32 -17.76
C THR A 82 -14.69 44.50 -16.95
N SER A 83 -15.98 44.56 -17.32
CA SER A 83 -17.04 43.79 -16.66
C SER A 83 -16.77 42.28 -16.71
N GLU A 84 -16.16 41.80 -17.79
CA GLU A 84 -15.73 40.41 -17.95
C GLU A 84 -14.54 40.06 -17.02
N GLY A 85 -13.57 40.97 -16.89
CA GLY A 85 -12.45 40.84 -15.95
C GLY A 85 -12.91 40.74 -14.49
N LYS A 86 -13.86 41.59 -14.08
CA LYS A 86 -14.47 41.55 -12.74
C LYS A 86 -15.20 40.24 -12.47
N ARG A 87 -15.98 39.72 -13.44
CA ARG A 87 -16.64 38.40 -13.32
C ARG A 87 -15.65 37.25 -13.18
N LYS A 88 -14.55 37.27 -13.95
CA LYS A 88 -13.48 36.25 -13.87
C LYS A 88 -12.78 36.27 -12.51
N LEU A 89 -12.44 37.47 -12.01
CA LEU A 89 -11.85 37.62 -10.67
C LEU A 89 -12.79 37.13 -9.57
N GLN A 90 -14.09 37.46 -9.65
CA GLN A 90 -15.08 36.98 -8.69
C GLN A 90 -15.19 35.44 -8.71
N SER A 91 -15.27 34.83 -9.90
CA SER A 91 -15.29 33.37 -10.04
C SER A 91 -14.03 32.70 -9.49
N GLU A 92 -12.86 33.32 -9.65
CA GLU A 92 -11.62 32.81 -9.08
C GLU A 92 -11.61 32.92 -7.54
N LEU A 93 -12.10 34.03 -6.98
CA LEU A 93 -12.26 34.20 -5.53
C LEU A 93 -13.23 33.17 -4.94
N ASP A 94 -14.36 32.92 -5.60
CA ASP A 94 -15.34 31.92 -5.17
C ASP A 94 -14.75 30.50 -5.21
N ARG A 95 -13.97 30.17 -6.25
CA ARG A 95 -13.22 28.91 -6.30
C ARG A 95 -12.19 28.79 -5.18
N LYS A 96 -11.49 29.86 -4.83
CA LYS A 96 -10.54 29.87 -3.69
C LYS A 96 -11.26 29.69 -2.36
N ARG A 97 -12.42 30.32 -2.17
CA ARG A 97 -13.27 30.15 -0.98
C ARG A 97 -13.75 28.70 -0.84
N LEU A 98 -14.27 28.10 -1.92
CA LEU A 98 -14.70 26.69 -1.92
C LEU A 98 -13.55 25.74 -1.56
N ARG A 99 -12.36 25.92 -2.14
CA ARG A 99 -11.18 25.11 -1.80
C ARG A 99 -10.77 25.26 -0.34
N ALA A 100 -10.84 26.48 0.21
CA ALA A 100 -10.53 26.72 1.62
C ALA A 100 -11.56 26.05 2.54
N GLU A 101 -12.84 26.09 2.19
CA GLU A 101 -13.92 25.42 2.92
C GLU A 101 -13.77 23.90 2.88
N GLU A 102 -13.49 23.31 1.71
CA GLU A 102 -13.19 21.88 1.56
C GLU A 102 -11.97 21.45 2.38
N ALA A 103 -10.91 22.26 2.39
CA ALA A 103 -9.73 22.00 3.19
C ALA A 103 -10.04 22.05 4.71
N SER A 104 -10.90 22.99 5.13
CA SER A 104 -11.36 23.09 6.53
C SER A 104 -12.20 21.88 6.93
N LYS A 105 -13.19 21.50 6.11
CA LYS A 105 -14.03 20.31 6.31
C LYS A 105 -13.21 19.03 6.40
N LYS A 106 -12.19 18.90 5.55
CA LYS A 106 -11.27 17.76 5.58
C LYS A 106 -10.48 17.69 6.90
N LYS A 107 -9.93 18.82 7.36
CA LYS A 107 -9.23 18.89 8.66
C LYS A 107 -10.16 18.50 9.81
N GLN A 108 -11.39 19.00 9.82
CA GLN A 108 -12.38 18.67 10.84
C GLN A 108 -12.71 17.18 10.85
N LEU A 109 -12.84 16.56 9.67
CA LEU A 109 -13.11 15.13 9.54
C LEU A 109 -11.92 14.27 9.99
N ASP A 110 -10.68 14.68 9.67
CA ASP A 110 -9.47 14.02 10.14
C ASP A 110 -9.35 14.09 11.68
N GLU A 111 -9.71 15.23 12.27
CA GLU A 111 -9.73 15.43 13.73
C GLU A 111 -10.83 14.60 14.42
N ASP A 112 -12.05 14.58 13.90
CA ASP A 112 -13.14 13.72 14.38
C ASP A 112 -12.77 12.23 14.30
N MET A 113 -12.11 11.82 13.20
CA MET A 113 -11.60 10.47 13.06
C MET A 113 -10.54 10.15 14.12
N TYR A 114 -9.62 11.07 14.37
CA TYR A 114 -8.60 10.91 15.41
C TYR A 114 -9.22 10.69 16.79
N TYR A 115 -10.22 11.50 17.18
CA TYR A 115 -10.91 11.32 18.46
C TYR A 115 -11.72 10.03 18.54
N ARG A 116 -12.38 9.59 17.46
CA ARG A 116 -13.05 8.27 17.44
C ARG A 116 -12.07 7.13 17.63
N VAL A 117 -10.95 7.13 16.91
CA VAL A 117 -9.92 6.08 17.05
C VAL A 117 -9.35 6.08 18.47
N LYS A 118 -9.03 7.25 19.02
CA LYS A 118 -8.53 7.38 20.40
C LYS A 118 -9.54 6.85 21.44
N SER A 119 -10.83 7.17 21.27
CA SER A 119 -11.90 6.67 22.13
C SER A 119 -12.03 5.15 22.07
N THR A 120 -12.06 4.56 20.88
CA THR A 120 -12.13 3.09 20.73
C THR A 120 -10.92 2.38 21.34
N TRP A 121 -9.72 2.95 21.19
CA TRP A 121 -8.50 2.42 21.80
C TRP A 121 -8.54 2.50 23.33
N GLN A 122 -9.05 3.61 23.89
CA GLN A 122 -9.22 3.76 25.33
C GLN A 122 -10.24 2.76 25.90
N ILE A 123 -11.37 2.56 25.22
CA ILE A 123 -12.37 1.55 25.59
C ILE A 123 -11.77 0.14 25.55
N ALA A 124 -10.98 -0.18 24.52
CA ALA A 124 -10.31 -1.47 24.42
C ALA A 124 -9.31 -1.68 25.58
N ARG A 125 -8.52 -0.65 25.91
CA ARG A 125 -7.58 -0.69 27.04
C ARG A 125 -8.28 -0.89 28.38
N GLU A 126 -9.41 -0.22 28.61
CA GLU A 126 -10.21 -0.41 29.83
C GLU A 126 -10.80 -1.82 29.93
N ARG A 127 -11.25 -2.40 28.80
CA ARG A 127 -11.73 -3.79 28.75
C ARG A 127 -10.63 -4.78 29.10
N ASP A 128 -9.43 -4.58 28.56
CA ASP A 128 -8.26 -5.42 28.88
C ASP A 128 -7.86 -5.32 30.35
N LEU A 129 -7.87 -4.12 30.93
CA LEU A 129 -7.61 -3.93 32.36
C LEU A 129 -8.64 -4.67 33.23
N LYS A 130 -9.93 -4.53 32.92
CA LYS A 130 -11.01 -5.25 33.61
C LYS A 130 -10.89 -6.77 33.44
N ARG A 131 -10.45 -7.25 32.27
CA ARG A 131 -10.20 -8.68 32.04
C ARG A 131 -9.08 -9.19 32.95
N ARG A 132 -7.94 -8.50 32.99
CA ARG A 132 -6.79 -8.86 33.85
C ARG A 132 -7.12 -8.81 35.34
N GLU A 133 -7.95 -7.87 35.78
CA GLU A 133 -8.44 -7.85 37.17
C GLU A 133 -9.32 -9.06 37.49
N ARG A 134 -10.22 -9.45 36.58
CA ARG A 134 -11.03 -10.66 36.77
C ARG A 134 -10.18 -11.92 36.82
N GLU A 135 -9.18 -12.04 35.95
CA GLU A 135 -8.24 -13.17 35.94
C GLU A 135 -7.44 -13.24 37.25
N ARG A 136 -6.97 -12.10 37.78
CA ARG A 136 -6.32 -12.05 39.10
C ARG A 136 -7.24 -12.50 40.22
N ARG A 137 -8.49 -12.03 40.26
CA ARG A 137 -9.47 -12.48 41.28
C ARG A 137 -9.73 -13.98 41.21
N ILE A 138 -9.85 -14.54 40.01
CA ILE A 138 -10.03 -15.99 39.82
C ILE A 138 -8.80 -16.75 40.33
N GLN A 139 -7.58 -16.24 40.10
CA GLN A 139 -6.35 -16.85 40.62
C GLN A 139 -6.25 -16.77 42.14
N GLU A 140 -6.61 -15.63 42.73
CA GLU A 140 -6.66 -15.47 44.19
C GLU A 140 -7.70 -16.39 44.83
N GLU A 141 -8.90 -16.49 44.26
CA GLU A 141 -9.94 -17.43 44.70
C GLU A 141 -9.52 -18.89 44.54
N ALA A 142 -8.82 -19.23 43.45
CA ALA A 142 -8.30 -20.58 43.23
C ALA A 142 -7.19 -20.92 44.23
N LYS A 143 -6.32 -19.95 44.56
CA LYS A 143 -5.26 -20.11 45.55
C LYS A 143 -5.84 -20.26 46.96
N ALA A 144 -6.82 -19.42 47.32
CA ALA A 144 -7.52 -19.53 48.61
C ALA A 144 -8.21 -20.89 48.78
N LYS A 145 -8.84 -21.42 47.72
CA LYS A 145 -9.44 -22.76 47.74
C LYS A 145 -8.42 -23.88 47.85
N ALA A 146 -7.26 -23.73 47.22
CA ALA A 146 -6.18 -24.72 47.32
C ALA A 146 -5.56 -24.74 48.72
N GLU A 147 -5.51 -23.61 49.42
CA GLU A 147 -5.06 -23.53 50.82
C GLU A 147 -6.11 -24.07 51.80
N GLU A 148 -7.40 -24.04 51.45
CA GLU A 148 -8.49 -24.59 52.27
C GLU A 148 -8.73 -26.10 52.12
N GLU A 149 -8.15 -26.77 51.12
CA GLU A 149 -8.21 -28.23 51.02
C GLU A 149 -7.17 -28.85 51.97
N PRO A 150 -7.56 -29.39 53.14
CA PRO A 150 -6.61 -30.05 54.03
C PRO A 150 -5.99 -31.24 53.30
N GLU A 151 -4.68 -31.44 53.46
CA GLU A 151 -3.96 -32.63 53.03
C GLU A 151 -4.67 -33.87 53.59
N PHE A 152 -5.54 -34.47 52.78
CA PHE A 152 -6.19 -35.71 53.11
C PHE A 152 -5.11 -36.79 52.99
N GLN A 153 -4.49 -37.14 54.12
CA GLN A 153 -3.56 -38.26 54.21
C GLN A 153 -4.32 -39.53 53.83
N GLU A 154 -4.03 -40.01 52.63
CA GLU A 154 -4.60 -41.22 52.06
C GLU A 154 -4.02 -42.43 52.80
N THR A 155 -4.60 -42.78 53.96
CA THR A 155 -4.35 -44.06 54.61
C THR A 155 -5.05 -45.14 53.79
N ASN A 156 -4.30 -45.65 52.82
CA ASN A 156 -4.66 -46.80 52.00
C ASN A 156 -4.62 -48.07 52.87
N ASP A 157 -5.70 -48.32 53.61
CA ASP A 157 -5.95 -49.64 54.18
C ASP A 157 -7.44 -50.01 54.11
N THR A 158 -7.72 -50.95 53.20
CA THR A 158 -8.51 -52.17 53.45
C THR A 158 -10.03 -52.06 53.63
N CYS A 159 -10.71 -53.05 53.01
CA CYS A 159 -12.14 -53.40 53.08
C CYS A 159 -13.12 -52.46 52.37
N GLN A 160 -13.51 -52.84 51.15
CA GLN A 160 -14.73 -52.35 50.49
C GLN A 160 -15.95 -52.79 51.34
N PRO A 161 -16.62 -51.88 52.07
CA PRO A 161 -17.84 -52.25 52.77
C PRO A 161 -18.92 -52.47 51.71
N GLN A 162 -19.76 -53.50 51.89
CA GLN A 162 -20.94 -53.66 51.05
C GLN A 162 -21.85 -52.45 51.24
N ARG A 163 -21.84 -51.55 50.25
CA ARG A 163 -22.64 -50.32 50.26
C ARG A 163 -24.10 -50.67 50.28
N SER A 164 -24.85 -50.03 51.17
CA SER A 164 -26.29 -50.20 51.21
C SER A 164 -26.94 -49.72 49.89
N PRO A 165 -28.09 -50.27 49.46
CA PRO A 165 -28.77 -49.84 48.24
C PRO A 165 -29.10 -48.34 48.19
N ALA A 166 -29.24 -47.69 49.35
CA ALA A 166 -29.46 -46.25 49.45
C ALA A 166 -28.20 -45.43 49.12
N GLU A 167 -27.03 -45.90 49.55
CA GLU A 167 -25.74 -45.26 49.24
C GLU A 167 -25.38 -45.43 47.77
N GLU A 168 -25.72 -46.57 47.16
CA GLU A 168 -25.48 -46.79 45.74
C GLU A 168 -26.30 -45.81 44.87
N LYS A 169 -27.55 -45.52 45.25
CA LYS A 169 -28.37 -44.49 44.59
C LYS A 169 -27.74 -43.10 44.71
N LYS A 170 -27.24 -42.73 45.89
CA LYS A 170 -26.52 -41.45 46.11
C LYS A 170 -25.24 -41.38 45.28
N ALA A 171 -24.45 -42.44 45.24
CA ALA A 171 -23.23 -42.53 44.43
C ALA A 171 -23.52 -42.36 42.94
N ARG A 172 -24.58 -43.00 42.41
CA ARG A 172 -25.02 -42.82 41.02
C ARG A 172 -25.48 -41.40 40.72
N GLN A 173 -26.17 -40.74 41.65
CA GLN A 173 -26.55 -39.33 41.50
C GLN A 173 -25.32 -38.40 41.48
N TYR A 174 -24.36 -38.63 42.38
CA TYR A 174 -23.11 -37.88 42.40
C TYR A 174 -22.32 -38.05 41.10
N GLN A 175 -22.21 -39.28 40.60
CA GLN A 175 -21.55 -39.56 39.32
C GLN A 175 -22.22 -38.84 38.14
N LYS A 176 -23.55 -38.80 38.11
CA LYS A 176 -24.30 -38.05 37.09
C LYS A 176 -24.01 -36.55 37.17
N LEU A 177 -23.97 -35.98 38.38
CA LEU A 177 -23.64 -34.57 38.59
C LEU A 177 -22.21 -34.26 38.14
N LEU A 178 -21.25 -35.14 38.46
CA LEU A 178 -19.85 -35.01 38.05
C LEU A 178 -19.70 -35.04 36.53
N ASN A 179 -20.33 -36.03 35.88
CA ASN A 179 -20.35 -36.13 34.41
C ASN A 179 -21.00 -34.88 33.77
N ALA A 180 -22.06 -34.35 34.37
CA ALA A 180 -22.70 -33.11 33.90
C ALA A 180 -21.76 -31.90 34.03
N LYS A 181 -21.03 -31.77 35.16
CA LYS A 181 -20.03 -30.72 35.37
C LYS A 181 -18.88 -30.83 34.37
N MET A 182 -18.34 -32.02 34.14
CA MET A 182 -17.28 -32.24 33.15
C MET A 182 -17.74 -31.91 31.72
N ASN A 183 -18.96 -32.33 31.33
CA ASN A 183 -19.51 -32.01 30.02
C ASN A 183 -19.74 -30.50 29.85
N LYS A 184 -20.17 -29.79 30.91
CA LYS A 184 -20.28 -28.33 30.90
C LYS A 184 -18.91 -27.67 30.71
N ALA A 185 -17.89 -28.12 31.44
CA ALA A 185 -16.52 -27.61 31.31
C ALA A 185 -15.97 -27.81 29.89
N ARG A 186 -16.17 -29.00 29.31
CA ARG A 186 -15.76 -29.30 27.92
C ARG A 186 -16.42 -28.38 26.91
N ARG A 187 -17.73 -28.10 27.05
CA ARG A 187 -18.45 -27.16 26.18
C ARG A 187 -17.91 -25.73 26.30
N ILE A 188 -17.51 -25.30 27.49
CA ILE A 188 -16.91 -23.99 27.71
C ILE A 188 -15.54 -23.93 27.02
N GLN A 189 -14.69 -24.95 27.18
CA GLN A 189 -13.39 -25.04 26.49
C GLN A 189 -13.55 -25.00 24.97
N GLN A 190 -14.52 -25.73 24.41
CA GLN A 190 -14.81 -25.70 22.97
C GLN A 190 -15.24 -24.31 22.49
N ARG A 191 -16.00 -23.55 23.28
CA ARG A 191 -16.38 -22.17 22.94
C ARG A 191 -15.19 -21.23 22.97
N VAL A 192 -14.33 -21.34 23.99
CA VAL A 192 -13.09 -20.54 24.09
C VAL A 192 -12.19 -20.80 22.89
N GLN A 193 -11.95 -22.07 22.54
CA GLN A 193 -11.16 -22.44 21.36
C GLN A 193 -11.77 -21.91 20.05
N ALA A 194 -13.10 -21.95 19.91
CA ALA A 194 -13.78 -21.40 18.75
C ALA A 194 -13.67 -19.86 18.65
N GLU A 195 -13.70 -19.16 19.79
CA GLU A 195 -13.48 -17.71 19.85
C GLU A 195 -12.03 -17.34 19.53
N GLU A 196 -11.05 -18.08 20.06
CA GLU A 196 -9.63 -17.92 19.74
C GLU A 196 -9.36 -18.13 18.25
N ALA A 197 -9.96 -19.15 17.64
CA ALA A 197 -9.84 -19.41 16.20
C ALA A 197 -10.44 -18.26 15.36
N ARG A 198 -11.58 -17.70 15.77
CA ARG A 198 -12.19 -16.52 15.12
C ARG A 198 -11.29 -15.29 15.24
N GLN A 199 -10.74 -15.04 16.43
CA GLN A 199 -9.84 -13.92 16.66
C GLN A 199 -8.56 -14.06 15.81
N HIS A 200 -7.99 -15.27 15.74
CA HIS A 200 -6.83 -15.55 14.91
C HIS A 200 -7.09 -15.28 13.42
N LEU A 201 -8.25 -15.70 12.90
CA LEU A 201 -8.65 -15.41 11.54
C LEU A 201 -8.80 -13.90 11.29
N GLN A 202 -9.39 -13.17 12.23
CA GLN A 202 -9.54 -11.72 12.15
C GLN A 202 -8.19 -11.02 12.12
N ASP A 203 -7.23 -11.45 12.94
CA ASP A 203 -5.87 -10.91 12.96
C ASP A 203 -5.12 -11.21 11.65
N MET A 204 -5.28 -12.42 11.08
CA MET A 204 -4.75 -12.75 9.76
C MET A 204 -5.31 -11.84 8.66
N MET A 205 -6.62 -11.62 8.66
CA MET A 205 -7.27 -10.71 7.69
C MET A 205 -6.78 -9.27 7.86
N ALA A 206 -6.63 -8.79 9.10
CA ALA A 206 -6.11 -7.46 9.38
C ALA A 206 -4.66 -7.29 8.87
N ARG A 207 -3.81 -8.30 9.08
CA ARG A 207 -2.43 -8.32 8.55
C ARG A 207 -2.41 -8.31 7.03
N ALA A 208 -3.24 -9.12 6.38
CA ALA A 208 -3.35 -9.15 4.92
C ALA A 208 -3.81 -7.80 4.36
N ALA A 209 -4.83 -7.17 4.98
CA ALA A 209 -5.30 -5.84 4.60
C ALA A 209 -4.22 -4.77 4.76
N ALA A 210 -3.42 -4.83 5.84
CA ALA A 210 -2.30 -3.91 6.06
C ALA A 210 -1.22 -4.05 4.99
N GLU A 211 -0.89 -5.27 4.56
CA GLU A 211 0.07 -5.50 3.47
C GLU A 211 -0.45 -4.98 2.12
N LEU A 212 -1.74 -5.22 1.80
CA LEU A 212 -2.35 -4.63 0.61
C LEU A 212 -2.30 -3.09 0.64
N TYR A 213 -2.54 -2.48 1.80
CA TYR A 213 -2.41 -1.04 1.96
C TYR A 213 -0.98 -0.55 1.75
N LYS A 214 0.02 -1.21 2.34
CA LYS A 214 1.44 -0.89 2.12
C LYS A 214 1.82 -0.98 0.64
N ASN A 215 1.37 -2.02 -0.05
CA ASN A 215 1.62 -2.20 -1.48
C ASN A 215 0.98 -1.06 -2.29
N ARG A 216 -0.26 -0.66 -1.97
CA ARG A 216 -0.92 0.48 -2.62
C ARG A 216 -0.19 1.80 -2.38
N VAL A 217 0.34 2.02 -1.18
CA VAL A 217 1.16 3.20 -0.85
C VAL A 217 2.46 3.17 -1.64
N LYS A 218 3.15 2.02 -1.70
CA LYS A 218 4.36 1.84 -2.52
C LYS A 218 4.09 2.05 -4.01
N GLU A 219 2.98 1.56 -4.55
CA GLU A 219 2.58 1.81 -5.94
C GLU A 219 2.32 3.30 -6.20
N ARG A 220 1.69 4.02 -5.26
CA ARG A 220 1.51 5.47 -5.38
C ARG A 220 2.84 6.21 -5.35
N ALA A 221 3.76 5.83 -4.46
CA ALA A 221 5.10 6.40 -4.39
C ALA A 221 5.97 6.04 -5.62
N GLY A 222 5.80 4.83 -6.17
CA GLY A 222 6.44 4.39 -7.41
C GLY A 222 5.87 5.07 -8.66
N ARG A 223 4.60 5.49 -8.65
CA ARG A 223 4.01 6.31 -9.72
C ARG A 223 4.49 7.76 -9.70
N SER A 224 4.88 8.33 -8.55
CA SER A 224 5.50 9.67 -8.49
C SER A 224 7.01 9.66 -8.78
N HIS A 225 7.65 8.49 -8.74
CA HIS A 225 9.01 8.26 -9.21
C HIS A 225 9.02 7.29 -10.41
N HIS A 226 8.26 7.59 -11.46
CA HIS A 226 8.90 7.43 -12.77
C HIS A 226 10.12 8.34 -12.69
N LYS A 227 11.29 7.74 -12.39
CA LYS A 227 12.60 8.35 -12.61
C LYS A 227 12.40 9.15 -13.87
N ILE A 228 12.48 10.47 -13.74
CA ILE A 228 12.35 11.38 -14.84
C ILE A 228 13.31 10.82 -15.88
N HIS A 229 12.75 10.10 -16.86
CA HIS A 229 13.54 9.45 -17.87
C HIS A 229 14.26 10.62 -18.50
N ASP A 230 15.60 10.54 -18.50
CA ASP A 230 16.46 11.43 -19.25
C ASP A 230 15.71 11.79 -20.54
N PRO A 231 15.41 13.06 -20.84
CA PRO A 231 14.44 13.42 -21.89
C PRO A 231 14.81 12.90 -23.28
N ASP A 232 16.02 12.39 -23.43
CA ASP A 232 16.51 11.69 -24.61
C ASP A 232 16.12 10.21 -24.64
N SER A 233 15.52 9.65 -23.58
CA SER A 233 15.26 8.22 -23.41
C SER A 233 14.23 7.69 -24.40
N HIS A 234 13.14 8.41 -24.69
CA HIS A 234 12.11 7.93 -25.62
C HIS A 234 12.53 8.10 -27.09
N TYR A 235 13.19 9.21 -27.42
CA TYR A 235 13.80 9.40 -28.74
C TYR A 235 14.93 8.39 -29.01
N ARG A 236 15.80 8.13 -28.02
CA ARG A 236 16.83 7.07 -28.11
C ARG A 236 16.23 5.67 -28.23
N THR A 237 15.10 5.41 -27.57
CA THR A 237 14.40 4.12 -27.68
C THR A 237 13.92 3.87 -29.12
N LEU A 238 13.43 4.91 -29.79
CA LEU A 238 13.10 4.89 -31.22
C LEU A 238 14.31 5.11 -32.15
N ARG A 239 15.52 5.32 -31.60
CA ARG A 239 16.74 5.66 -32.34
C ARG A 239 16.61 6.91 -33.23
N ILE A 240 15.78 7.86 -32.83
CA ILE A 240 15.70 9.16 -33.49
C ILE A 240 16.85 10.02 -32.93
N PRO A 241 17.82 10.44 -33.76
CA PRO A 241 18.88 11.34 -33.30
C PRO A 241 18.26 12.67 -32.88
N LEU A 242 18.70 13.22 -31.75
CA LEU A 242 18.32 14.57 -31.29
C LEU A 242 19.50 15.56 -31.37
N ASP A 243 20.71 15.05 -31.62
CA ASP A 243 21.93 15.85 -31.62
C ASP A 243 21.97 16.73 -32.88
N GLY A 244 21.85 18.04 -32.70
CA GLY A 244 22.00 19.04 -33.78
C GLY A 244 20.74 19.38 -34.58
N LEU A 245 19.58 18.81 -34.23
CA LEU A 245 18.33 19.12 -34.92
C LEU A 245 17.75 20.47 -34.48
N THR A 246 17.71 21.42 -35.41
CA THR A 246 16.94 22.69 -35.28
C THR A 246 15.43 22.48 -35.45
N THR A 247 15.03 21.31 -35.95
CA THR A 247 13.64 20.95 -36.27
C THR A 247 13.27 19.62 -35.61
N PHE A 248 12.11 19.59 -34.95
CA PHE A 248 11.64 18.39 -34.25
C PHE A 248 11.05 17.36 -35.23
N PRO A 249 11.18 16.06 -34.93
CA PRO A 249 10.65 15.00 -35.79
C PRO A 249 9.12 15.09 -35.88
N THR A 250 8.62 14.97 -37.11
CA THR A 250 7.19 14.94 -37.43
C THR A 250 6.56 13.61 -37.00
N ASP A 251 5.23 13.55 -36.95
CA ASP A 251 4.50 12.29 -36.68
C ASP A 251 4.86 11.18 -37.69
N SER A 252 5.18 11.55 -38.94
CA SER A 252 5.60 10.59 -39.96
C SER A 252 6.94 9.93 -39.62
N ASP A 253 7.90 10.72 -39.11
CA ASP A 253 9.24 10.24 -38.74
C ASP A 253 9.16 9.28 -37.54
N ILE A 254 8.29 9.59 -36.57
CA ILE A 254 8.07 8.74 -35.39
C ILE A 254 7.44 7.40 -35.79
N LYS A 255 6.44 7.42 -36.67
CA LYS A 255 5.81 6.20 -37.19
C LYS A 255 6.76 5.36 -38.02
N GLN A 256 7.66 5.98 -38.77
CA GLN A 256 8.69 5.27 -39.51
C GLN A 256 9.71 4.63 -38.56
N ALA A 257 10.23 5.38 -37.60
CA ALA A 257 11.18 4.89 -36.61
C ALA A 257 10.59 3.75 -35.76
N TRP A 258 9.32 3.85 -35.37
CA TRP A 258 8.60 2.78 -34.68
C TRP A 258 8.53 1.49 -35.53
N ARG A 259 8.14 1.61 -36.81
CA ARG A 259 8.09 0.45 -37.73
C ARG A 259 9.46 -0.20 -37.89
N GLU A 260 10.50 0.59 -38.10
CA GLU A 260 11.88 0.08 -38.23
C GLU A 260 12.37 -0.60 -36.95
N ARG A 261 11.99 -0.07 -35.78
CA ARG A 261 12.39 -0.66 -34.50
C ARG A 261 11.64 -1.97 -34.21
N MET A 262 10.34 -2.02 -34.50
CA MET A 262 9.53 -3.22 -34.29
C MET A 262 9.97 -4.37 -35.20
N LYS A 263 10.49 -4.10 -36.40
CA LYS A 263 11.13 -5.12 -37.27
C LYS A 263 12.33 -5.83 -36.62
N VAL A 264 12.86 -5.32 -35.51
CA VAL A 264 14.01 -5.92 -34.81
C VAL A 264 13.62 -6.43 -33.42
N CYS A 265 12.73 -5.74 -32.71
CA CYS A 265 12.41 -6.07 -31.32
C CYS A 265 11.08 -6.80 -31.10
N HIS A 266 10.25 -7.01 -32.13
CA HIS A 266 8.96 -7.70 -31.97
C HIS A 266 9.17 -9.11 -31.40
N PRO A 267 8.33 -9.59 -30.46
CA PRO A 267 8.50 -10.90 -29.83
C PRO A 267 8.49 -12.08 -30.82
N ASP A 268 7.82 -11.92 -31.96
CA ASP A 268 7.75 -12.96 -33.00
C ASP A 268 9.03 -13.03 -33.87
N ILE A 269 9.99 -12.13 -33.67
CA ILE A 269 11.25 -12.09 -34.40
C ILE A 269 12.32 -12.78 -33.56
N VAL A 270 13.17 -13.58 -34.21
CA VAL A 270 14.26 -14.32 -33.52
C VAL A 270 15.20 -13.33 -32.83
N GLY A 271 15.30 -13.43 -31.50
CA GLY A 271 16.06 -12.49 -30.66
C GLY A 271 15.29 -11.23 -30.23
N GLY A 272 13.99 -11.14 -30.53
CA GLY A 272 13.09 -10.11 -30.05
C GLY A 272 12.85 -10.18 -28.54
N SER A 273 12.38 -9.07 -27.97
CA SER A 273 12.12 -8.94 -26.53
C SER A 273 10.78 -8.26 -26.29
N THR A 274 9.90 -8.93 -25.55
CA THR A 274 8.60 -8.39 -25.13
C THR A 274 8.75 -7.08 -24.36
N GLU A 275 9.72 -7.00 -23.46
CA GLU A 275 10.01 -5.80 -22.69
C GLU A 275 10.49 -4.64 -23.57
N LEU A 276 11.32 -4.93 -24.58
CA LEU A 276 11.82 -3.90 -25.50
C LEU A 276 10.72 -3.41 -26.45
N ALA A 277 9.92 -4.33 -26.99
CA ALA A 277 8.76 -3.99 -27.81
C ALA A 277 7.75 -3.11 -27.03
N ALA A 278 7.49 -3.44 -25.76
CA ALA A 278 6.63 -2.62 -24.90
C ALA A 278 7.19 -1.20 -24.71
N LYS A 279 8.51 -1.05 -24.52
CA LYS A 279 9.16 0.28 -24.41
C LYS A 279 9.08 1.07 -25.71
N VAL A 280 9.21 0.40 -26.87
CA VAL A 280 9.12 1.02 -28.20
C VAL A 280 7.70 1.51 -28.49
N ASN A 281 6.68 0.70 -28.16
CA ASN A 281 5.27 1.10 -28.27
C ASN A 281 4.96 2.30 -27.37
N LEU A 282 5.37 2.24 -26.11
CA LEU A 282 5.16 3.34 -25.17
C LEU A 282 5.83 4.65 -25.65
N ALA A 283 7.05 4.56 -26.19
CA ALA A 283 7.75 5.72 -26.72
C ALA A 283 7.05 6.31 -27.95
N ALA A 284 6.59 5.46 -28.87
CA ALA A 284 5.86 5.90 -30.05
C ALA A 284 4.52 6.56 -29.69
N ASP A 285 3.73 5.95 -28.81
CA ASP A 285 2.44 6.49 -28.37
C ASP A 285 2.58 7.85 -27.69
N LEU A 286 3.62 8.02 -26.85
CA LEU A 286 3.85 9.27 -26.15
C LEU A 286 4.31 10.39 -27.11
N LEU A 287 5.11 10.04 -28.12
CA LEU A 287 5.68 11.00 -29.07
C LEU A 287 4.74 11.31 -30.25
N ALA A 288 3.81 10.41 -30.60
CA ALA A 288 2.83 10.62 -31.68
C ALA A 288 1.80 11.70 -31.32
N ASP A 289 1.41 11.82 -30.04
CA ASP A 289 0.52 12.87 -29.57
C ASP A 289 1.30 14.19 -29.38
N GLU A 290 0.96 15.20 -30.17
CA GLU A 290 1.60 16.51 -30.15
C GLU A 290 1.58 17.17 -28.76
N GLN A 291 0.47 17.08 -28.02
CA GLN A 291 0.37 17.70 -26.71
C GLN A 291 1.26 16.99 -25.68
N ARG A 292 1.32 15.66 -25.74
CA ARG A 292 2.18 14.84 -24.86
C ARG A 292 3.65 15.01 -25.20
N ARG A 293 3.99 15.05 -26.49
CA ARG A 293 5.34 15.33 -27.00
C ARG A 293 5.84 16.69 -26.52
N GLN A 294 5.05 17.75 -26.66
CA GLN A 294 5.42 19.08 -26.17
C GLN A 294 5.58 19.11 -24.65
N ALA A 295 4.70 18.46 -23.89
CA ALA A 295 4.81 18.38 -22.43
C ALA A 295 6.08 17.63 -21.98
N TYR A 296 6.40 16.54 -22.68
CA TYR A 296 7.62 15.75 -22.45
C TYR A 296 8.87 16.57 -22.75
N GLN A 297 8.89 17.30 -23.87
CA GLN A 297 9.98 18.21 -24.23
C GLN A 297 10.17 19.34 -23.21
N ARG A 298 9.09 19.98 -22.73
CA ARG A 298 9.18 21.04 -21.70
C ARG A 298 9.78 20.52 -20.41
N LYS A 299 9.38 19.32 -19.96
CA LYS A 299 9.98 18.65 -18.79
C LYS A 299 11.45 18.36 -19.02
N GLY A 300 11.83 17.93 -20.22
CA GLY A 300 13.21 17.68 -20.61
C GLY A 300 14.09 18.93 -20.65
N ALA A 301 13.58 20.02 -21.22
CA ALA A 301 14.26 21.30 -21.31
C ALA A 301 14.48 21.94 -19.93
N LEU A 302 13.52 21.81 -19.02
CA LEU A 302 13.65 22.26 -17.62
C LEU A 302 14.79 21.54 -16.88
N LEU A 303 15.06 20.28 -17.20
CA LEU A 303 16.15 19.51 -16.58
C LEU A 303 17.52 19.86 -17.18
N ARG A 304 17.59 20.11 -18.50
CA ARG A 304 18.81 20.62 -19.15
C ARG A 304 19.16 22.06 -18.73
N GLY A 305 18.17 22.88 -18.40
CA GLY A 305 18.35 24.26 -17.93
C GLY A 305 18.54 24.43 -16.41
N GLY A 306 18.41 23.35 -15.63
CA GLY A 306 18.48 23.35 -14.16
C GLY A 306 19.86 23.06 -13.57
N GLY A 307 20.90 22.93 -14.40
CA GLY A 307 22.29 22.87 -13.95
C GLY A 307 22.81 24.28 -13.68
N TYR A 308 22.87 24.65 -12.40
CA TYR A 308 23.68 25.73 -11.80
C TYR A 308 24.02 26.93 -12.71
N ARG A 309 23.26 28.01 -12.56
CA ARG A 309 23.81 29.37 -12.53
C ARG A 309 23.48 29.99 -11.18
#